data_AF-A2DCY6-F1
#
_entry.id   AF-A2DCY6-F1
#
_cell.length_a   1.000
_cell.length_b   1.000
_cell.length_c   1.000
_cell.angle_alpha   90.00
_cell.angle_beta   90.00
_cell.angle_gamma   90.00
#
_symmetry.space_group_name_H-M   'P 1'
#
loop_
_entity.id
_entity.type
_entity.pdbx_description
1 polymer ?
#
loop_
_entity_poly.entity_id
_entity_poly.type
_entity_poly.pdbx_seq_one_letter_code
_entity_poly.pdbx_strand_id
1 'polypeptide(L)'
;MAEVACAICGCKEKNCLAHSLEYNVWFCNGKCGAGKSHFFRFLKMTRSTDIDFPEGNPLHGQEIKCDVCGETSLFSLGIFESDSGRTIVCSSRCQFDDRFKNEKNKKFIPLITDSSIAEEILPFPENCPEELTQAEISDKINKIVGRERKQNKTTLEKAKYTYETADEYQSIFTAMIRAESNSNTFKTMKEIINISNVKWIGKRKFSFPIKPSAQRNITYAFTYSIAKSGHAEFKEKAYFEKYDEKEGRIHMFLDVDSDNFQADSMKLRKEINSATYQRQLNAVETFSNLPNSIPSSIKEFEYEFWQNLFLGNFDAATFNELNKIERVVPISENAPKLNTSQTKACEAALLLYTKTIKTV
;
A
#
# COMPACT_ATOMS: atom_id res chain seq x y z
N MET A 1 -28.27 22.38 -18.38
CA MET A 1 -27.28 21.30 -18.66
C MET A 1 -26.23 21.36 -17.57
N ALA A 2 -25.90 20.23 -16.92
CA ALA A 2 -24.87 20.20 -15.89
C ALA A 2 -23.53 20.67 -16.48
N GLU A 3 -22.80 21.50 -15.74
CA GLU A 3 -21.55 22.10 -16.21
C GLU A 3 -20.47 21.01 -16.34
N VAL A 4 -19.74 20.97 -17.47
CA VAL A 4 -18.66 20.00 -17.72
C VAL A 4 -17.45 20.38 -16.87
N ALA A 5 -17.34 19.73 -15.71
CA ALA A 5 -16.28 20.01 -14.74
C ALA A 5 -15.85 18.74 -14.00
N CYS A 6 -14.59 18.69 -13.56
CA CYS A 6 -14.08 17.59 -12.76
C CYS A 6 -14.84 17.47 -11.44
N ALA A 7 -15.42 16.31 -11.18
CA ALA A 7 -16.21 16.05 -9.96
C ALA A 7 -15.39 16.09 -8.65
N ILE A 8 -14.05 16.14 -8.74
CA ILE A 8 -13.16 16.14 -7.58
C ILE A 8 -12.72 17.57 -7.21
N CYS A 9 -12.09 18.28 -8.13
CA CYS A 9 -11.53 19.63 -7.88
C CYS A 9 -12.23 20.76 -8.65
N GLY A 10 -13.26 20.46 -9.45
CA GLY A 10 -14.00 21.48 -10.20
C GLY A 10 -13.31 22.03 -11.45
N CYS A 11 -12.21 21.44 -11.93
CA CYS A 11 -11.53 21.87 -13.17
C CYS A 11 -12.49 21.85 -14.37
N LYS A 12 -12.55 22.95 -15.13
CA LYS A 12 -13.46 23.16 -16.27
C LYS A 12 -12.77 23.12 -17.64
N GLU A 13 -11.46 22.87 -17.66
CA GLU A 13 -10.69 22.79 -18.90
C GLU A 13 -11.06 21.54 -19.69
N LYS A 14 -11.90 21.70 -20.72
CA LYS A 14 -12.50 20.57 -21.46
C LYS A 14 -11.47 19.56 -21.97
N ASN A 15 -10.34 20.03 -22.51
CA ASN A 15 -9.30 19.18 -23.10
C ASN A 15 -8.62 18.26 -22.07
N CYS A 16 -8.70 18.61 -20.79
CA CYS A 16 -8.05 17.90 -19.69
C CYS A 16 -9.00 16.95 -18.96
N LEU A 17 -10.28 16.89 -19.38
CA LEU A 17 -11.34 16.10 -18.76
C LEU A 17 -11.62 14.82 -19.55
N ALA A 18 -11.96 13.75 -18.86
CA ALA A 18 -12.53 12.52 -19.43
C ALA A 18 -13.84 12.18 -18.74
N HIS A 19 -14.77 11.55 -19.45
CA HIS A 19 -16.10 11.20 -18.98
C HIS A 19 -16.16 9.71 -18.66
N SER A 20 -16.68 9.37 -17.48
CA SER A 20 -17.10 8.01 -17.19
C SER A 20 -18.56 7.87 -17.56
N LEU A 21 -18.86 7.01 -18.53
CA LEU A 21 -20.22 6.74 -19.00
C LEU A 21 -21.03 6.01 -17.91
N GLU A 22 -20.37 5.09 -17.19
CA GLU A 22 -20.98 4.28 -16.11
C GLU A 22 -21.55 5.14 -14.97
N TYR A 23 -20.81 6.17 -14.54
CA TYR A 23 -21.21 7.04 -13.41
C TYR A 23 -21.70 8.41 -13.87
N ASN A 24 -21.67 8.68 -15.18
CA ASN A 24 -22.02 9.95 -15.81
C ASN A 24 -21.32 11.18 -15.17
N VAL A 25 -20.01 11.10 -14.96
CA VAL A 25 -19.20 12.11 -14.27
C VAL A 25 -17.89 12.38 -15.00
N TRP A 26 -17.36 13.59 -14.86
CA TRP A 26 -16.12 14.02 -15.50
C TRP A 26 -14.96 14.06 -14.51
N PHE A 27 -13.77 13.69 -14.97
CA PHE A 27 -12.54 13.70 -14.18
C PHE A 27 -11.39 14.35 -14.96
N CYS A 28 -10.58 15.18 -14.30
CA CYS A 28 -9.40 15.75 -14.94
C CYS A 28 -8.17 14.85 -14.84
N ASN A 29 -7.18 15.08 -15.70
CA ASN A 29 -5.86 14.45 -15.58
C ASN A 29 -4.93 15.15 -14.55
N GLY A 30 -5.40 16.17 -13.83
CA GLY A 30 -4.60 16.90 -12.84
C GLY A 30 -4.31 16.10 -11.57
N LYS A 31 -3.10 16.28 -11.00
CA LYS A 31 -2.63 15.61 -9.77
C LYS A 31 -2.94 16.37 -8.48
N CYS A 32 -3.08 17.70 -8.55
CA CYS A 32 -3.56 18.61 -7.49
C CYS A 32 -3.10 18.28 -6.06
N GLY A 33 -1.78 18.06 -5.85
CA GLY A 33 -1.18 17.77 -4.53
C GLY A 33 -1.16 16.29 -4.10
N ALA A 34 -1.81 15.39 -4.84
CA ALA A 34 -2.00 13.99 -4.45
C ALA A 34 -1.08 12.99 -5.18
N GLY A 35 -0.16 13.47 -6.01
CA GLY A 35 0.83 12.66 -6.77
C GLY A 35 0.26 11.77 -7.89
N LYS A 36 -1.07 11.64 -7.98
CA LYS A 36 -1.80 10.84 -8.99
C LYS A 36 -2.96 11.63 -9.54
N SER A 37 -3.29 11.46 -10.82
CA SER A 37 -4.41 12.18 -11.42
C SER A 37 -5.76 11.73 -10.88
N HIS A 38 -6.74 12.65 -10.86
CA HIS A 38 -8.09 12.34 -10.41
C HIS A 38 -8.71 11.20 -11.23
N PHE A 39 -8.55 11.26 -12.55
CA PHE A 39 -9.08 10.22 -13.41
C PHE A 39 -8.39 8.86 -13.20
N PHE A 40 -7.06 8.82 -13.10
CA PHE A 40 -6.32 7.60 -12.79
C PHE A 40 -6.79 6.98 -11.46
N ARG A 41 -7.00 7.80 -10.43
CA ARG A 41 -7.43 7.31 -9.11
C ARG A 41 -8.83 6.72 -9.16
N PHE A 42 -9.74 7.35 -9.90
CA PHE A 42 -11.07 6.82 -10.16
C PHE A 42 -10.98 5.44 -10.83
N LEU A 43 -10.24 5.33 -11.95
CA LEU A 43 -10.08 4.06 -12.69
C LEU A 43 -9.52 2.95 -11.82
N LYS A 44 -8.53 3.25 -10.97
CA LYS A 44 -7.95 2.25 -10.08
C LYS A 44 -8.97 1.72 -9.05
N MET A 45 -9.91 2.56 -8.63
CA MET A 45 -10.88 2.21 -7.59
C MET A 45 -12.13 1.53 -8.14
N THR A 46 -12.58 1.91 -9.33
CA THR A 46 -13.79 1.36 -9.97
C THR A 46 -13.48 0.20 -10.90
N ARG A 47 -12.30 0.20 -11.53
CA ARG A 47 -11.98 -0.65 -12.70
C ARG A 47 -12.96 -0.42 -13.87
N SER A 48 -13.51 0.79 -13.97
CA SER A 48 -14.43 1.16 -15.04
C SER A 48 -13.72 1.12 -16.39
N THR A 49 -14.40 0.58 -17.39
CA THR A 49 -13.93 0.47 -18.78
C THR A 49 -14.70 1.41 -19.72
N ASP A 50 -15.89 1.86 -19.30
CA ASP A 50 -16.81 2.65 -20.11
C ASP A 50 -16.50 4.14 -19.95
N ILE A 51 -15.62 4.61 -20.82
CA ILE A 51 -15.01 5.94 -20.76
C ILE A 51 -15.13 6.58 -22.13
N ASP A 52 -15.38 7.89 -22.12
CA ASP A 52 -15.31 8.73 -23.31
C ASP A 52 -14.39 9.94 -23.05
N PHE A 53 -13.87 10.49 -24.14
CA PHE A 53 -13.02 11.67 -24.17
C PHE A 53 -13.80 12.86 -24.73
N PRO A 54 -13.35 14.10 -24.54
CA PRO A 54 -14.06 15.29 -25.00
C PRO A 54 -14.01 15.40 -26.53
N GLU A 55 -15.00 16.08 -27.12
CA GLU A 55 -15.02 16.40 -28.55
C GLU A 55 -13.69 17.03 -28.99
N GLY A 56 -13.08 16.49 -30.05
CA GLY A 56 -11.75 16.89 -30.52
C GLY A 56 -10.60 16.02 -30.02
N ASN A 57 -10.83 15.13 -29.04
CA ASN A 57 -9.86 14.10 -28.67
C ASN A 57 -9.85 12.97 -29.73
N PRO A 58 -8.67 12.42 -30.10
CA PRO A 58 -8.58 11.31 -31.07
C PRO A 58 -9.38 10.05 -30.69
N LEU A 59 -9.64 9.87 -29.39
CA LEU A 59 -10.35 8.71 -28.85
C LEU A 59 -11.84 8.99 -28.56
N HIS A 60 -12.34 10.19 -28.89
CA HIS A 60 -13.74 10.54 -28.66
C HIS A 60 -14.69 9.65 -29.47
N GLY A 61 -15.72 9.11 -28.81
CA GLY A 61 -16.73 8.26 -29.43
C GLY A 61 -16.22 6.89 -29.90
N GLN A 62 -14.98 6.52 -29.55
CA GLN A 62 -14.40 5.21 -29.85
C GLN A 62 -14.51 4.26 -28.66
N GLU A 63 -14.78 2.99 -28.94
CA GLU A 63 -14.73 1.95 -27.93
C GLU A 63 -13.26 1.63 -27.59
N ILE A 64 -12.85 1.88 -26.35
CA ILE A 64 -11.46 1.68 -25.89
C ILE A 64 -11.20 0.19 -25.63
N LYS A 65 -10.88 -0.55 -26.67
CA LYS A 65 -10.53 -1.98 -26.61
C LYS A 65 -9.37 -2.36 -27.50
N CYS A 66 -8.69 -3.45 -27.18
CA CYS A 66 -7.63 -4.00 -28.01
C CYS A 66 -8.20 -4.61 -29.30
N ASP A 67 -7.70 -4.15 -30.46
CA ASP A 67 -8.10 -4.67 -31.77
C ASP A 67 -7.67 -6.14 -32.03
N VAL A 68 -6.68 -6.62 -31.28
CA VAL A 68 -6.15 -7.99 -31.42
C VAL A 68 -6.93 -9.00 -30.58
N CYS A 69 -7.18 -8.69 -29.30
CA CYS A 69 -7.69 -9.66 -28.32
C CYS A 69 -8.97 -9.21 -27.59
N GLY A 70 -9.44 -7.99 -27.80
CA GLY A 70 -10.65 -7.45 -27.16
C GLY A 70 -10.51 -7.04 -25.69
N GLU A 71 -9.30 -7.02 -25.12
CA GLU A 71 -9.07 -6.50 -23.76
C GLU A 71 -9.52 -5.03 -23.64
N THR A 72 -10.24 -4.69 -22.57
CA THR A 72 -10.83 -3.34 -22.35
C THR A 72 -10.19 -2.60 -21.17
N SER A 73 -9.35 -3.26 -20.37
CA SER A 73 -8.67 -2.61 -19.26
C SER A 73 -7.63 -1.58 -19.75
N LEU A 74 -7.91 -0.29 -19.54
CA LEU A 74 -7.00 0.82 -19.90
C LEU A 74 -5.57 0.65 -19.37
N PHE A 75 -5.39 -0.02 -18.22
CA PHE A 75 -4.08 -0.30 -17.62
C PHE A 75 -3.19 -1.24 -18.45
N SER A 76 -3.78 -1.97 -19.40
CA SER A 76 -3.06 -2.91 -20.27
C SER A 76 -2.96 -2.40 -21.70
N LEU A 77 -3.63 -1.30 -22.03
CA LEU A 77 -3.76 -0.79 -23.40
C LEU A 77 -2.81 0.39 -23.67
N GLY A 78 -2.52 0.59 -24.94
CA GLY A 78 -1.84 1.76 -25.48
C GLY A 78 -2.16 1.96 -26.95
N ILE A 79 -1.85 3.16 -27.44
CA ILE A 79 -1.92 3.50 -28.86
C ILE A 79 -0.64 2.99 -29.52
N PHE A 80 -0.81 2.12 -30.50
CA PHE A 80 0.23 1.71 -31.42
C PHE A 80 0.12 2.57 -32.69
N GLU A 81 1.13 3.37 -32.94
CA GLU A 81 1.28 4.19 -34.13
C GLU A 81 2.22 3.50 -35.12
N SER A 82 1.83 3.49 -36.38
CA SER A 82 2.62 2.98 -37.51
C SER A 82 2.28 3.74 -38.79
N ASP A 83 2.94 3.40 -39.90
CA ASP A 83 2.65 3.99 -41.21
C ASP A 83 1.19 3.76 -41.66
N SER A 84 0.55 2.66 -41.22
CA SER A 84 -0.86 2.37 -41.51
C SER A 84 -1.86 3.09 -40.60
N GLY A 85 -1.38 3.83 -39.59
CA GLY A 85 -2.20 4.66 -38.70
C GLY A 85 -2.07 4.29 -37.23
N ARG A 86 -3.10 4.64 -36.45
CA ARG A 86 -3.17 4.46 -35.00
C ARG A 86 -4.19 3.39 -34.65
N THR A 87 -3.80 2.42 -33.84
CA THR A 87 -4.70 1.38 -33.31
C THR A 87 -4.47 1.16 -31.81
N ILE A 88 -5.46 0.65 -31.09
CA ILE A 88 -5.35 0.36 -29.65
C ILE A 88 -4.97 -1.11 -29.47
N VAL A 89 -3.86 -1.36 -28.78
CA VAL A 89 -3.36 -2.73 -28.52
C VAL A 89 -2.83 -2.89 -27.11
N CYS A 90 -2.72 -4.14 -26.65
CA CYS A 90 -2.10 -4.42 -25.36
C CYS A 90 -0.58 -4.17 -25.37
N SER A 91 -0.07 -3.58 -24.28
CA SER A 91 1.35 -3.28 -24.06
C SER A 91 2.25 -4.51 -23.93
N SER A 92 1.70 -5.71 -23.81
CA SER A 92 2.50 -6.94 -23.62
C SER A 92 2.62 -7.72 -24.91
N ARG A 93 1.59 -8.46 -25.29
CA ARG A 93 1.64 -9.42 -26.41
C ARG A 93 1.16 -8.84 -27.73
N CYS A 94 0.09 -8.05 -27.70
CA CYS A 94 -0.61 -7.64 -28.92
C CYS A 94 0.13 -6.58 -29.75
N GLN A 95 0.98 -5.76 -29.13
CA GLN A 95 1.85 -4.84 -29.90
C GLN A 95 2.91 -5.56 -30.76
N PHE A 96 3.15 -6.86 -30.51
CA PHE A 96 4.07 -7.70 -31.27
C PHE A 96 3.33 -8.76 -32.11
N ASP A 97 2.01 -8.59 -32.31
CA ASP A 97 1.22 -9.48 -33.16
C ASP A 97 1.77 -9.50 -34.59
N ASP A 98 1.68 -10.66 -35.25
CA ASP A 98 2.21 -10.82 -36.60
C ASP A 98 1.58 -9.85 -37.61
N ARG A 99 0.36 -9.37 -37.36
CA ARG A 99 -0.31 -8.30 -38.14
C ARG A 99 0.53 -7.04 -38.26
N PHE A 100 1.26 -6.68 -37.21
CA PHE A 100 2.07 -5.46 -37.18
C PHE A 100 3.53 -5.72 -37.53
N LYS A 101 3.92 -6.96 -37.88
CA LYS A 101 5.34 -7.33 -38.06
C LYS A 101 6.03 -6.52 -39.16
N ASN A 102 5.34 -6.30 -40.27
CA ASN A 102 5.88 -5.62 -41.46
C ASN A 102 5.72 -4.09 -41.43
N GLU A 103 5.04 -3.55 -40.43
CA GLU A 103 4.88 -2.10 -40.26
C GLU A 103 6.21 -1.42 -39.96
N LYS A 104 6.40 -0.21 -40.49
CA LYS A 104 7.57 0.64 -40.19
C LYS A 104 7.16 1.74 -39.20
N ASN A 105 8.16 2.38 -38.57
CA ASN A 105 7.98 3.49 -37.62
C ASN A 105 7.05 3.18 -36.43
N LYS A 106 7.14 1.98 -35.87
CA LYS A 106 6.31 1.53 -34.75
C LYS A 106 6.59 2.35 -33.49
N LYS A 107 5.60 3.08 -32.98
CA LYS A 107 5.64 3.74 -31.66
C LYS A 107 4.49 3.21 -30.81
N PHE A 108 4.78 2.81 -29.57
CA PHE A 108 3.76 2.44 -28.60
C PHE A 108 3.67 3.49 -27.50
N ILE A 109 2.49 4.09 -27.34
CA ILE A 109 2.18 5.08 -26.31
C ILE A 109 1.19 4.42 -25.34
N PRO A 110 1.59 4.08 -24.10
CA PRO A 110 0.66 3.50 -23.13
C PRO A 110 -0.46 4.49 -22.82
N LEU A 111 -1.71 4.02 -22.65
CA LEU A 111 -2.83 4.91 -22.27
C LEU A 111 -2.61 5.49 -20.85
N ILE A 112 -1.97 4.70 -19.99
CA ILE A 112 -1.70 5.05 -18.60
C ILE A 112 -0.20 5.05 -18.35
N THR A 113 0.31 6.13 -17.77
CA THR A 113 1.71 6.27 -17.33
C THR A 113 1.73 6.44 -15.82
N ASP A 114 2.20 5.42 -15.08
CA ASP A 114 2.40 5.27 -13.62
C ASP A 114 1.31 5.83 -12.67
N SER A 115 0.99 7.11 -12.80
CA SER A 115 0.19 7.93 -11.91
C SER A 115 -0.85 8.79 -12.63
N SER A 116 -0.95 8.74 -13.97
CA SER A 116 -1.85 9.56 -14.80
C SER A 116 -2.23 8.88 -16.13
N ILE A 117 -3.16 9.48 -16.89
CA ILE A 117 -3.31 9.18 -18.33
C ILE A 117 -2.12 9.82 -19.05
N ALA A 118 -1.63 9.21 -20.12
CA ALA A 118 -0.54 9.79 -20.90
C ALA A 118 -0.95 11.16 -21.45
N GLU A 119 -0.04 12.12 -21.34
CA GLU A 119 -0.30 13.53 -21.70
C GLU A 119 -0.65 13.71 -23.18
N GLU A 120 -0.06 12.88 -24.05
CA GLU A 120 -0.37 12.84 -25.49
C GLU A 120 -1.86 12.51 -25.77
N ILE A 121 -2.53 11.87 -24.81
CA ILE A 121 -3.94 11.46 -24.92
C ILE A 121 -4.84 12.43 -24.17
N LEU A 122 -4.45 12.80 -22.95
CA LEU A 122 -5.21 13.70 -22.11
C LEU A 122 -4.26 14.68 -21.42
N PRO A 123 -4.18 15.94 -21.87
CA PRO A 123 -3.35 16.96 -21.27
C PRO A 123 -3.59 17.14 -19.77
N PHE A 124 -2.55 17.61 -19.07
CA PHE A 124 -2.70 18.07 -17.69
C PHE A 124 -3.36 19.46 -17.69
N PRO A 125 -4.23 19.75 -16.71
CA PRO A 125 -4.75 21.10 -16.56
C PRO A 125 -3.63 22.07 -16.17
N GLU A 126 -3.67 23.28 -16.71
CA GLU A 126 -2.66 24.31 -16.42
C GLU A 126 -2.69 24.71 -14.94
N ASN A 127 -3.90 24.79 -14.37
CA ASN A 127 -4.09 25.12 -12.96
C ASN A 127 -5.01 24.11 -12.28
N CYS A 128 -4.63 23.68 -11.08
CA CYS A 128 -5.49 22.91 -10.20
C CYS A 128 -6.37 23.86 -9.38
N PRO A 129 -7.71 23.84 -9.55
CA PRO A 129 -8.57 24.79 -8.85
C PRO A 129 -8.64 24.56 -7.33
N GLU A 130 -8.37 23.33 -6.88
CA GLU A 130 -8.40 22.94 -5.47
C GLU A 130 -7.30 21.89 -5.22
N GLU A 131 -6.42 22.14 -4.25
CA GLU A 131 -5.46 21.15 -3.77
C GLU A 131 -6.13 20.26 -2.71
N LEU A 132 -6.14 18.96 -2.95
CA LEU A 132 -6.83 17.99 -2.09
C LEU A 132 -5.85 16.91 -1.66
N THR A 133 -5.97 16.47 -0.41
CA THR A 133 -5.21 15.33 0.07
C THR A 133 -5.68 14.04 -0.59
N GLN A 134 -4.81 13.02 -0.60
CA GLN A 134 -5.16 11.70 -1.14
C GLN A 134 -6.40 11.09 -0.46
N ALA A 135 -6.62 11.39 0.82
CA ALA A 135 -7.77 10.91 1.59
C ALA A 135 -9.06 11.58 1.09
N GLU A 136 -9.07 12.90 0.98
CA GLU A 136 -10.24 13.66 0.52
C GLU A 136 -10.67 13.28 -0.90
N ILE A 137 -9.72 13.10 -1.81
CA ILE A 137 -10.02 12.63 -3.17
C ILE A 137 -10.66 11.24 -3.12
N SER A 138 -10.11 10.33 -2.31
CA SER A 138 -10.66 8.97 -2.19
C SER A 138 -12.09 8.99 -1.64
N ASP A 139 -12.34 9.83 -0.64
CA ASP A 139 -13.67 10.03 -0.07
C ASP A 139 -14.62 10.56 -1.14
N LYS A 140 -14.28 11.66 -1.84
CA LYS A 140 -15.09 12.23 -2.93
C LYS A 140 -15.41 11.16 -4.00
N ILE A 141 -14.42 10.36 -4.43
CA ILE A 141 -14.70 9.29 -5.39
C ILE A 141 -15.61 8.21 -4.79
N ASN A 142 -15.41 7.79 -3.53
CA ASN A 142 -16.28 6.82 -2.87
C ASN A 142 -17.74 7.29 -2.80
N LYS A 143 -17.96 8.60 -2.62
CA LYS A 143 -19.30 9.21 -2.70
C LYS A 143 -19.92 9.05 -4.08
N ILE A 144 -19.18 9.41 -5.12
CA ILE A 144 -19.60 9.30 -6.51
C ILE A 144 -20.00 7.86 -6.86
N VAL A 145 -19.22 6.87 -6.41
CA VAL A 145 -19.46 5.47 -6.75
C VAL A 145 -20.48 4.78 -5.83
N GLY A 146 -21.14 5.53 -4.94
CA GLY A 146 -22.10 4.97 -3.97
C GLY A 146 -21.46 3.98 -2.97
N ARG A 147 -20.14 4.00 -2.82
CA ARG A 147 -19.38 3.20 -1.83
C ARG A 147 -19.10 4.03 -0.58
N GLU A 148 -19.97 5.00 -0.28
CA GLU A 148 -19.93 5.72 0.98
C GLU A 148 -19.97 4.71 2.10
N ARG A 149 -18.85 4.61 2.81
CA ARG A 149 -18.86 3.92 4.08
C ARG A 149 -19.64 4.84 5.01
N LYS A 150 -20.66 4.32 5.69
CA LYS A 150 -21.12 4.87 6.98
C LYS A 150 -19.97 4.71 7.98
N GLN A 151 -18.86 5.40 7.74
CA GLN A 151 -17.88 5.60 8.77
C GLN A 151 -18.53 6.59 9.70
N ASN A 152 -18.75 6.17 10.95
CA ASN A 152 -18.58 7.11 12.04
C ASN A 152 -17.22 7.73 11.78
N LYS A 153 -17.20 8.96 11.25
CA LYS A 153 -15.99 9.77 11.11
C LYS A 153 -15.59 10.08 12.55
N THR A 154 -14.98 9.11 13.22
CA THR A 154 -14.25 9.37 14.44
C THR A 154 -13.10 10.24 13.96
N THR A 155 -13.25 11.55 14.12
CA THR A 155 -12.19 12.51 13.85
C THR A 155 -11.02 12.09 14.72
N LEU A 156 -10.02 11.45 14.12
CA LEU A 156 -8.81 11.09 14.82
C LEU A 156 -8.07 12.40 15.12
N GLU A 157 -7.67 12.56 16.38
CA GLU A 157 -6.79 13.64 16.75
C GLU A 157 -5.45 13.52 16.00
N LYS A 158 -4.86 14.66 15.66
CA LYS A 158 -3.57 14.70 14.96
C LYS A 158 -2.44 14.45 15.94
N ALA A 159 -1.39 13.78 15.49
CA ALA A 159 -0.15 13.68 16.25
C ALA A 159 0.43 15.09 16.48
N LYS A 160 1.01 15.29 17.66
CA LYS A 160 1.60 16.55 18.11
C LYS A 160 3.13 16.43 18.19
N TYR A 161 3.82 17.56 18.18
CA TYR A 161 5.26 17.62 18.44
C TYR A 161 5.59 17.48 19.92
N THR A 162 4.69 17.94 20.78
CA THR A 162 4.78 17.86 22.24
C THR A 162 3.46 17.37 22.82
N TYR A 163 3.53 16.65 23.92
CA TYR A 163 2.39 16.07 24.63
C TYR A 163 2.51 16.46 26.11
N GLU A 164 1.39 16.87 26.71
CA GLU A 164 1.37 17.31 28.11
C GLU A 164 1.49 16.12 29.07
N THR A 165 0.90 14.98 28.70
CA THR A 165 0.87 13.78 29.53
C THR A 165 1.06 12.50 28.71
N ALA A 166 1.53 11.43 29.37
CA ALA A 166 1.63 10.11 28.76
C ALA A 166 0.24 9.52 28.40
N ASP A 167 -0.81 9.88 29.15
CA ASP A 167 -2.19 9.46 28.87
C ASP A 167 -2.74 10.10 27.60
N GLU A 168 -2.43 11.38 27.36
CA GLU A 168 -2.75 12.07 26.12
C GLU A 168 -2.10 11.35 24.93
N TYR A 169 -0.78 11.09 25.03
CA TYR A 169 -0.04 10.32 24.02
C TYR A 169 -0.68 8.94 23.79
N GLN A 170 -0.98 8.23 24.87
CA GLN A 170 -1.59 6.91 24.83
C GLN A 170 -2.93 6.92 24.09
N SER A 171 -3.81 7.86 24.44
CA SER A 171 -5.14 7.99 23.85
C SER A 171 -5.08 8.21 22.34
N ILE A 172 -4.26 9.18 21.91
CA ILE A 172 -4.09 9.55 20.50
C ILE A 172 -3.56 8.37 19.69
N PHE A 173 -2.45 7.75 20.13
CA PHE A 173 -1.84 6.65 19.40
C PHE A 173 -2.69 5.37 19.44
N THR A 174 -3.40 5.10 20.55
CA THR A 174 -4.34 3.97 20.63
C THR A 174 -5.45 4.11 19.59
N ALA A 175 -6.01 5.30 19.42
CA ALA A 175 -7.03 5.56 18.41
C ALA A 175 -6.49 5.34 16.99
N MET A 176 -5.27 5.82 16.70
CA MET A 176 -4.61 5.62 15.40
C MET A 176 -4.31 4.15 15.11
N ILE A 177 -3.74 3.41 16.07
CA ILE A 177 -3.43 1.98 15.92
C ILE A 177 -4.70 1.17 15.65
N ARG A 178 -5.79 1.45 16.38
CA ARG A 178 -7.09 0.80 16.14
C ARG A 178 -7.66 1.13 14.76
N ALA A 179 -7.57 2.38 14.34
CA ALA A 179 -8.00 2.78 13.00
C ALA A 179 -7.20 2.09 11.88
N GLU A 180 -5.88 1.97 12.05
CA GLU A 180 -5.02 1.23 11.12
C GLU A 180 -5.36 -0.26 11.11
N SER A 181 -5.48 -0.89 12.28
CA SER A 181 -5.84 -2.30 12.42
C SER A 181 -7.17 -2.63 11.73
N ASN A 182 -8.18 -1.79 11.93
CA ASN A 182 -9.46 -1.91 11.25
C ASN A 182 -9.30 -1.74 9.73
N SER A 183 -8.58 -0.72 9.28
CA SER A 183 -8.34 -0.46 7.84
C SER A 183 -7.61 -1.62 7.17
N ASN A 184 -6.58 -2.17 7.80
CA ASN A 184 -5.85 -3.34 7.30
C ASN A 184 -6.76 -4.56 7.24
N THR A 185 -7.58 -4.77 8.28
CA THR A 185 -8.57 -5.84 8.32
C THR A 185 -9.52 -5.79 7.11
N PHE A 186 -10.06 -4.61 6.81
CA PHE A 186 -10.91 -4.42 5.64
C PHE A 186 -10.18 -4.64 4.31
N LYS A 187 -8.91 -4.24 4.18
CA LYS A 187 -8.12 -4.48 2.96
C LYS A 187 -7.92 -5.97 2.76
N THR A 188 -7.47 -6.68 3.79
CA THR A 188 -7.19 -8.11 3.71
C THR A 188 -8.45 -8.93 3.46
N MET A 189 -9.60 -8.56 4.02
CA MET A 189 -10.89 -9.21 3.70
C MET A 189 -11.27 -9.11 2.21
N LYS A 190 -10.84 -8.04 1.51
CA LYS A 190 -11.09 -7.85 0.08
C LYS A 190 -10.06 -8.56 -0.81
N GLU A 191 -8.90 -8.92 -0.28
CA GLU A 191 -7.83 -9.62 -0.99
C GLU A 191 -8.04 -11.14 -0.99
N ILE A 192 -9.20 -11.58 -1.47
CA ILE A 192 -9.44 -13.01 -1.72
C ILE A 192 -8.87 -13.35 -3.10
N ILE A 193 -7.93 -14.28 -3.13
CA ILE A 193 -7.31 -14.79 -4.34
C ILE A 193 -8.03 -16.09 -4.70
N ASN A 194 -8.72 -16.12 -5.84
CA ASN A 194 -9.26 -17.36 -6.38
C ASN A 194 -8.11 -18.13 -7.05
N ILE A 195 -7.87 -19.36 -6.60
CA ILE A 195 -6.86 -20.25 -7.15
C ILE A 195 -7.54 -21.42 -7.87
N SER A 196 -7.01 -21.79 -9.03
CA SER A 196 -7.50 -22.88 -9.88
C SER A 196 -6.34 -23.74 -10.37
N ASN A 197 -6.62 -24.91 -10.94
CA ASN A 197 -5.61 -25.89 -11.33
C ASN A 197 -4.72 -26.30 -10.15
N VAL A 198 -5.34 -26.55 -9.00
CA VAL A 198 -4.65 -26.93 -7.77
C VAL A 198 -4.16 -28.38 -7.90
N LYS A 199 -2.87 -28.60 -7.68
CA LYS A 199 -2.25 -29.93 -7.62
C LYS A 199 -1.94 -30.28 -6.18
N TRP A 200 -2.54 -31.35 -5.67
CA TRP A 200 -2.29 -31.83 -4.31
C TRP A 200 -1.09 -32.79 -4.27
N ILE A 201 -0.26 -32.66 -3.24
CA ILE A 201 0.84 -33.57 -2.92
C ILE A 201 0.55 -34.15 -1.54
N GLY A 202 -0.37 -35.13 -1.50
CA GLY A 202 -0.97 -35.62 -0.25
C GLY A 202 -1.97 -34.62 0.36
N LYS A 203 -2.44 -34.90 1.58
CA LYS A 203 -3.50 -34.14 2.25
C LYS A 203 -3.06 -32.79 2.83
N ARG A 204 -1.76 -32.52 2.89
CA ARG A 204 -1.18 -31.37 3.60
C ARG A 204 -0.35 -30.44 2.74
N LYS A 205 -0.22 -30.73 1.45
CA LYS A 205 0.53 -29.88 0.52
C LYS A 205 -0.23 -29.74 -0.78
N PHE A 206 -0.18 -28.55 -1.34
CA PHE A 206 -0.75 -28.28 -2.65
C PHE A 206 0.06 -27.22 -3.38
N SER A 207 -0.09 -27.17 -4.70
CA SER A 207 0.50 -26.13 -5.52
C SER A 207 -0.51 -25.58 -6.53
N PHE A 208 -0.34 -24.32 -6.92
CA PHE A 208 -1.20 -23.66 -7.91
C PHE A 208 -0.37 -22.69 -8.78
N PRO A 209 -0.77 -22.47 -10.05
CA PRO A 209 -0.08 -21.53 -10.93
C PRO A 209 -0.38 -20.08 -10.50
N ILE A 210 0.60 -19.19 -10.67
CA ILE A 210 0.40 -17.75 -10.43
C ILE A 210 1.10 -16.92 -11.51
N LYS A 211 0.54 -15.74 -11.82
CA LYS A 211 1.21 -14.77 -12.69
C LYS A 211 2.46 -14.21 -11.96
N PRO A 212 3.60 -14.03 -12.63
CA PRO A 212 4.81 -13.48 -12.01
C PRO A 212 4.60 -12.13 -11.29
N SER A 213 3.71 -11.29 -11.81
CA SER A 213 3.36 -10.00 -11.19
C SER A 213 2.63 -10.15 -9.85
N ALA A 214 1.90 -11.25 -9.64
CA ALA A 214 1.16 -11.54 -8.41
C ALA A 214 1.96 -12.39 -7.41
N GLN A 215 3.05 -13.05 -7.85
CA GLN A 215 3.93 -13.86 -7.00
C GLN A 215 4.46 -13.07 -5.79
N ARG A 216 4.84 -11.80 -5.98
CA ARG A 216 5.40 -10.95 -4.90
C ARG A 216 4.44 -10.73 -3.72
N ASN A 217 3.15 -11.00 -3.91
CA ASN A 217 2.14 -10.84 -2.87
C ASN A 217 1.98 -12.11 -2.02
N ILE A 218 2.59 -13.22 -2.41
CA ILE A 218 2.56 -14.48 -1.68
C ILE A 218 3.95 -14.86 -1.21
N THR A 219 4.20 -14.75 0.10
CA THR A 219 5.54 -14.90 0.68
C THR A 219 5.51 -15.68 1.99
N TYR A 220 6.69 -16.11 2.45
CA TYR A 220 6.88 -16.79 3.75
C TYR A 220 6.50 -15.92 4.96
N ALA A 221 6.35 -14.61 4.80
CA ALA A 221 6.08 -13.68 5.89
C ALA A 221 4.62 -13.71 6.37
N PHE A 222 3.73 -14.42 5.67
CA PHE A 222 2.31 -14.40 5.92
C PHE A 222 1.74 -15.80 6.10
N THR A 223 0.75 -15.89 6.98
CA THR A 223 -0.17 -17.03 7.05
C THR A 223 -1.34 -16.76 6.12
N TYR A 224 -1.85 -17.82 5.51
CA TYR A 224 -3.01 -17.77 4.63
C TYR A 224 -4.08 -18.71 5.16
N SER A 225 -5.33 -18.41 4.90
CA SER A 225 -6.44 -19.32 5.12
C SER A 225 -7.04 -19.74 3.80
N ILE A 226 -7.48 -20.99 3.72
CA ILE A 226 -8.11 -21.57 2.52
C ILE A 226 -9.56 -21.96 2.74
N ALA A 227 -10.34 -21.87 1.66
CA ALA A 227 -11.73 -22.32 1.58
C ALA A 227 -12.02 -22.94 0.21
N LYS A 228 -12.87 -23.96 0.15
CA LYS A 228 -13.33 -24.53 -1.13
C LYS A 228 -14.07 -23.47 -1.95
N SER A 229 -13.89 -23.48 -3.27
CA SER A 229 -14.70 -22.65 -4.18
C SER A 229 -16.19 -22.91 -3.95
N GLY A 230 -16.95 -21.87 -3.65
CA GLY A 230 -18.39 -21.94 -3.33
C GLY A 230 -18.72 -21.94 -1.84
N HIS A 231 -17.76 -22.26 -0.96
CA HIS A 231 -17.91 -22.13 0.49
C HIS A 231 -17.32 -20.81 0.99
N ALA A 232 -17.94 -20.24 2.02
CA ALA A 232 -17.55 -18.95 2.59
C ALA A 232 -16.58 -19.07 3.77
N GLU A 233 -16.42 -20.27 4.34
CA GLU A 233 -15.65 -20.47 5.57
C GLU A 233 -14.18 -20.79 5.29
N PHE A 234 -13.31 -19.90 5.76
CA PHE A 234 -11.85 -20.04 5.72
C PHE A 234 -11.38 -20.67 7.03
N LYS A 235 -11.29 -22.01 7.07
CA LYS A 235 -11.03 -22.78 8.30
C LYS A 235 -9.59 -23.28 8.41
N GLU A 236 -8.95 -23.57 7.29
CA GLU A 236 -7.65 -24.22 7.27
C GLU A 236 -6.53 -23.21 7.01
N LYS A 237 -5.43 -23.34 7.75
CA LYS A 237 -4.26 -22.47 7.63
C LYS A 237 -3.21 -23.08 6.70
N ALA A 238 -2.80 -22.29 5.73
CA ALA A 238 -1.79 -22.58 4.74
C ALA A 238 -0.60 -21.63 4.87
N TYR A 239 0.58 -22.16 4.60
CA TYR A 239 1.85 -21.47 4.70
C TYR A 239 2.60 -21.62 3.39
N PHE A 240 3.30 -20.57 2.98
CA PHE A 240 4.13 -20.60 1.79
C PHE A 240 5.35 -21.52 2.02
N GLU A 241 5.60 -22.44 1.08
CA GLU A 241 6.78 -23.31 1.09
C GLU A 241 7.85 -22.77 0.13
N LYS A 242 7.50 -22.66 -1.15
CA LYS A 242 8.40 -22.18 -2.20
C LYS A 242 7.64 -21.71 -3.45
N TYR A 243 8.35 -21.00 -4.31
CA TYR A 243 7.93 -20.74 -5.69
C TYR A 243 8.81 -21.54 -6.63
N ASP A 244 8.19 -22.34 -7.51
CA ASP A 244 8.88 -23.06 -8.57
C ASP A 244 8.87 -22.19 -9.83
N GLU A 245 10.02 -21.60 -10.17
CA GLU A 245 10.18 -20.73 -11.33
C GLU A 245 10.00 -21.46 -12.66
N LYS A 246 10.34 -22.76 -12.72
CA LYS A 246 10.25 -23.55 -13.96
C LYS A 246 8.79 -23.88 -14.28
N GLU A 247 8.02 -24.24 -13.26
CA GLU A 247 6.60 -24.55 -13.43
C GLU A 247 5.69 -23.31 -13.33
N GLY A 248 6.20 -22.19 -12.79
CA GLY A 248 5.41 -20.98 -12.51
C GLY A 248 4.37 -21.21 -11.41
N ARG A 249 4.69 -22.03 -10.41
CA ARG A 249 3.75 -22.48 -9.36
C ARG A 249 4.20 -22.11 -7.97
N ILE A 250 3.25 -21.78 -7.11
CA ILE A 250 3.48 -21.65 -5.67
C ILE A 250 3.14 -22.96 -5.01
N HIS A 251 4.03 -23.41 -4.11
CA HIS A 251 3.81 -24.54 -3.22
C HIS A 251 3.45 -24.03 -1.83
N MET A 252 2.42 -24.62 -1.24
CA MET A 252 1.97 -24.34 0.10
C MET A 252 1.84 -25.62 0.92
N PHE A 253 2.02 -25.50 2.23
CA PHE A 253 1.77 -26.57 3.19
C PHE A 253 0.72 -26.17 4.22
N LEU A 254 0.07 -27.16 4.81
CA LEU A 254 -1.00 -27.03 5.80
C LEU A 254 -0.58 -27.63 7.14
N ASP A 255 -1.01 -26.99 8.22
CA ASP A 255 -0.76 -27.46 9.60
C ASP A 255 -1.57 -28.71 9.97
N VAL A 256 -2.68 -28.94 9.27
CA VAL A 256 -3.58 -30.08 9.46
C VAL A 256 -3.92 -30.71 8.11
N ASP A 257 -4.43 -31.94 8.14
CA ASP A 257 -5.01 -32.58 6.95
C ASP A 257 -6.17 -31.73 6.42
N SER A 258 -6.18 -31.51 5.11
CA SER A 258 -7.19 -30.69 4.46
C SER A 258 -8.50 -31.44 4.22
N ASP A 259 -9.62 -30.83 4.61
CA ASP A 259 -10.96 -31.23 4.15
C ASP A 259 -11.18 -30.82 2.69
N ASN A 260 -10.34 -29.92 2.17
CA ASN A 260 -10.31 -29.50 0.76
C ASN A 260 -9.44 -30.40 -0.12
N PHE A 261 -8.90 -31.51 0.40
CA PHE A 261 -8.07 -32.43 -0.39
C PHE A 261 -8.79 -32.86 -1.67
N GLN A 262 -8.06 -32.85 -2.79
CA GLN A 262 -8.57 -33.09 -4.16
C GLN A 262 -9.43 -31.96 -4.76
N ALA A 263 -9.63 -30.83 -4.08
CA ALA A 263 -10.26 -29.68 -4.71
C ALA A 263 -9.36 -29.11 -5.83
N ASP A 264 -9.93 -28.93 -7.02
CA ASP A 264 -9.24 -28.33 -8.17
C ASP A 264 -9.20 -26.78 -8.10
N SER A 265 -10.15 -26.18 -7.39
CA SER A 265 -10.19 -24.73 -7.15
C SER A 265 -10.54 -24.40 -5.70
N MET A 266 -9.90 -23.36 -5.20
CA MET A 266 -10.04 -22.87 -3.83
C MET A 266 -9.93 -21.35 -3.78
N LYS A 267 -10.27 -20.78 -2.64
CA LYS A 267 -10.03 -19.38 -2.29
C LYS A 267 -8.91 -19.34 -1.28
N LEU A 268 -7.94 -18.46 -1.51
CA LEU A 268 -6.85 -18.15 -0.61
C LEU A 268 -7.06 -16.74 -0.06
N ARG A 269 -6.97 -16.57 1.25
CA ARG A 269 -7.04 -15.27 1.92
C ARG A 269 -5.82 -15.12 2.81
N LYS A 270 -5.19 -13.96 2.78
CA LYS A 270 -4.11 -13.64 3.72
C LYS A 270 -4.70 -13.46 5.13
N GLU A 271 -4.08 -14.04 6.16
CA GLU A 271 -4.46 -13.76 7.54
C GLU A 271 -3.77 -12.50 8.05
N ILE A 272 -4.50 -11.73 8.86
CA ILE A 272 -3.96 -10.54 9.50
C ILE A 272 -3.27 -11.00 10.77
N ASN A 273 -2.00 -10.65 10.90
CA ASN A 273 -1.30 -10.83 12.15
C ASN A 273 -1.74 -9.75 13.14
N SER A 274 -2.74 -10.07 13.97
CA SER A 274 -3.21 -9.16 15.02
C SER A 274 -2.15 -8.92 16.09
N ALA A 275 -1.16 -9.80 16.24
CA ALA A 275 -0.13 -9.68 17.27
C ALA A 275 0.71 -8.41 17.12
N THR A 276 0.93 -7.93 15.89
CA THR A 276 1.65 -6.66 15.65
C THR A 276 0.91 -5.48 16.31
N TYR A 277 -0.39 -5.37 16.07
CA TYR A 277 -1.21 -4.30 16.64
C TYR A 277 -1.36 -4.45 18.15
N GLN A 278 -1.51 -5.69 18.65
CA GLN A 278 -1.56 -5.94 20.09
C GLN A 278 -0.26 -5.54 20.79
N ARG A 279 0.91 -5.82 20.19
CA ARG A 279 2.20 -5.38 20.73
C ARG A 279 2.30 -3.86 20.78
N GLN A 280 1.83 -3.16 19.74
CA GLN A 280 1.81 -1.70 19.73
C GLN A 280 0.88 -1.14 20.80
N LEU A 281 -0.34 -1.69 20.94
CA LEU A 281 -1.29 -1.27 21.98
C LEU A 281 -0.70 -1.49 23.38
N ASN A 282 -0.12 -2.67 23.64
CA ASN A 282 0.51 -2.98 24.92
C ASN A 282 1.71 -2.06 25.20
N ALA A 283 2.51 -1.73 24.18
CA ALA A 283 3.66 -0.82 24.33
C ALA A 283 3.21 0.59 24.71
N VAL A 284 2.15 1.09 24.06
CA VAL A 284 1.60 2.42 24.34
C VAL A 284 0.90 2.46 25.71
N GLU A 285 0.24 1.37 26.11
CA GLU A 285 -0.31 1.21 27.46
C GLU A 285 0.78 1.16 28.55
N THR A 286 1.89 0.47 28.26
CA THR A 286 3.07 0.41 29.13
C THR A 286 3.82 1.76 29.18
N PHE A 287 3.64 2.62 28.18
CA PHE A 287 4.22 3.96 28.16
C PHE A 287 3.47 4.95 29.07
N SER A 288 2.18 4.75 29.30
CA SER A 288 1.41 5.50 30.29
C SER A 288 1.59 4.90 31.69
N ASN A 289 1.58 3.56 31.80
CA ASN A 289 1.69 2.86 33.07
C ASN A 289 3.08 2.26 33.28
N LEU A 290 3.87 2.82 34.20
CA LEU A 290 5.13 2.19 34.64
C LEU A 290 4.86 0.77 35.17
N PRO A 291 5.47 -0.28 34.59
CA PRO A 291 5.30 -1.62 35.09
C PRO A 291 5.83 -1.76 36.51
N ASN A 292 5.02 -2.31 37.41
CA ASN A 292 5.47 -2.76 38.73
C ASN A 292 6.61 -3.80 38.67
N SER A 293 6.90 -4.37 37.50
CA SER A 293 7.93 -5.39 37.27
C SER A 293 9.36 -4.88 37.02
N ILE A 294 9.59 -3.57 36.86
CA ILE A 294 10.96 -3.03 36.72
C ILE A 294 11.60 -2.89 38.12
N PRO A 295 12.89 -3.19 38.35
CA PRO A 295 13.52 -2.98 39.66
C PRO A 295 13.52 -1.50 40.08
N SER A 296 13.22 -1.20 41.35
CA SER A 296 13.08 0.17 41.88
C SER A 296 14.32 1.06 41.68
N SER A 297 15.51 0.45 41.55
CA SER A 297 16.77 1.15 41.31
C SER A 297 16.95 1.69 39.87
N ILE A 298 16.19 1.17 38.91
CA ILE A 298 16.17 1.60 37.49
C ILE A 298 14.90 2.42 37.18
N LYS A 299 13.83 2.19 37.97
CA LYS A 299 12.44 2.58 37.68
C LYS A 299 12.16 4.07 37.53
N GLU A 300 12.64 4.91 38.44
CA GLU A 300 12.04 6.25 38.56
C GLU A 300 12.71 7.26 37.63
N PHE A 301 14.04 7.27 37.55
CA PHE A 301 14.76 8.36 36.92
C PHE A 301 15.04 8.17 35.41
N GLU A 302 15.38 6.95 34.95
CA GLU A 302 15.66 6.70 33.53
C GLU A 302 14.38 6.68 32.69
N TYR A 303 13.30 6.13 33.24
CA TYR A 303 12.02 6.07 32.56
C TYR A 303 11.41 7.46 32.40
N GLU A 304 11.42 8.29 33.46
CA GLU A 304 10.94 9.67 33.39
C GLU A 304 11.71 10.50 32.35
N PHE A 305 13.04 10.33 32.27
CA PHE A 305 13.85 10.96 31.24
C PHE A 305 13.40 10.55 29.82
N TRP A 306 13.28 9.25 29.55
CA TRP A 306 12.87 8.76 28.23
C TRP A 306 11.42 9.14 27.91
N GLN A 307 10.53 9.07 28.88
CA GLN A 307 9.14 9.47 28.73
C GLN A 307 9.03 10.95 28.38
N ASN A 308 9.71 11.84 29.11
CA ASN A 308 9.75 13.27 28.80
C ASN A 308 10.39 13.56 27.43
N LEU A 309 11.44 12.82 27.04
CA LEU A 309 12.02 12.92 25.70
C LEU A 309 11.00 12.56 24.60
N PHE A 310 10.26 11.45 24.76
CA PHE A 310 9.25 11.03 23.80
C PHE A 310 8.00 11.92 23.77
N LEU A 311 7.67 12.56 24.90
CA LEU A 311 6.63 13.57 25.00
C LEU A 311 7.07 14.93 24.42
N GLY A 312 8.33 15.09 24.03
CA GLY A 312 8.88 16.35 23.50
C GLY A 312 9.17 17.39 24.58
N ASN A 313 9.14 17.02 25.85
CA ASN A 313 9.41 17.87 27.01
C ASN A 313 10.88 17.75 27.44
N PHE A 314 11.81 17.86 26.47
CA PHE A 314 13.23 17.64 26.69
C PHE A 314 13.99 18.93 27.01
N ASP A 315 14.81 18.89 28.08
CA ASP A 315 15.78 19.92 28.40
C ASP A 315 17.22 19.40 28.23
N ALA A 316 17.98 20.09 27.38
CA ALA A 316 19.38 19.78 27.10
C ALA A 316 20.29 19.97 28.33
N ALA A 317 19.91 20.84 29.28
CA ALA A 317 20.64 21.01 30.52
C ALA A 317 20.55 19.74 31.38
N THR A 318 19.35 19.16 31.52
CA THR A 318 19.12 17.88 32.20
C THR A 318 19.93 16.75 31.56
N PHE A 319 19.98 16.69 30.22
CA PHE A 319 20.78 15.69 29.49
C PHE A 319 22.29 15.77 29.76
N ASN A 320 22.85 16.98 29.74
CA ASN A 320 24.28 17.20 29.93
C ASN A 320 24.70 16.99 31.40
N GLU A 321 23.82 17.29 32.35
CA GLU A 321 24.06 16.99 33.76
C GLU A 321 24.13 15.48 34.03
N LEU A 322 23.35 14.69 33.30
CA LEU A 322 23.27 13.23 33.46
C LEU A 322 24.47 12.47 32.94
N ASN A 323 25.20 13.02 31.97
CA ASN A 323 26.20 12.28 31.18
C ASN A 323 27.64 12.77 31.36
N LYS A 324 28.10 12.92 32.62
CA LYS A 324 29.50 13.31 32.94
C LYS A 324 30.44 12.11 33.04
N ILE A 325 30.76 11.41 31.95
CA ILE A 325 31.76 10.31 31.96
C ILE A 325 32.53 10.22 30.63
N GLU A 326 33.87 10.23 30.66
CA GLU A 326 34.73 9.83 29.52
C GLU A 326 34.66 8.32 29.30
N ARG A 327 34.48 7.87 28.05
CA ARG A 327 34.37 6.44 27.72
C ARG A 327 35.04 6.04 26.42
N VAL A 328 35.55 4.82 26.43
CA VAL A 328 36.21 4.16 25.29
C VAL A 328 35.18 3.32 24.54
N VAL A 329 35.10 3.48 23.22
CA VAL A 329 34.29 2.61 22.36
C VAL A 329 34.88 1.20 22.39
N PRO A 330 34.14 0.17 22.85
CA PRO A 330 34.64 -1.20 22.81
C PRO A 330 34.67 -1.66 21.35
N ILE A 331 35.85 -1.65 20.74
CA ILE A 331 36.05 -2.20 19.40
C ILE A 331 36.33 -3.69 19.57
N SER A 332 35.42 -4.55 19.07
CA SER A 332 35.67 -5.99 18.99
C SER A 332 36.83 -6.26 18.03
N GLU A 333 37.78 -7.10 18.42
CA GLU A 333 38.95 -7.45 17.60
C GLU A 333 38.57 -8.10 16.25
N ASN A 334 37.37 -8.69 16.16
CA ASN A 334 36.85 -9.34 14.96
C ASN A 334 35.87 -8.46 14.16
N ALA A 335 35.61 -7.22 14.62
CA ALA A 335 34.75 -6.28 13.91
C ALA A 335 35.57 -5.38 12.97
N PRO A 336 34.97 -4.88 11.87
CA PRO A 336 35.61 -3.87 11.03
C PRO A 336 36.02 -2.64 11.84
N LYS A 337 37.20 -2.08 11.53
CA LYS A 337 37.65 -0.83 12.14
C LYS A 337 36.67 0.30 11.80
N LEU A 338 36.16 0.96 12.83
CA LEU A 338 35.27 2.10 12.68
C LEU A 338 36.04 3.30 12.11
N ASN A 339 35.43 4.01 11.18
CA ASN A 339 35.94 5.30 10.73
C ASN A 339 35.63 6.41 11.76
N THR A 340 36.20 7.59 11.58
CA THR A 340 36.08 8.69 12.56
C THR A 340 34.62 9.11 12.84
N SER A 341 33.73 9.10 11.86
CA SER A 341 32.33 9.47 12.08
C SER A 341 31.56 8.39 12.84
N GLN A 342 31.83 7.12 12.54
CA GLN A 342 31.28 5.97 13.27
C GLN A 342 31.76 5.95 14.71
N THR A 343 33.05 6.19 14.96
CA THR A 343 33.60 6.29 16.32
C THR A 343 32.92 7.40 17.12
N LYS A 344 32.81 8.61 16.55
CA LYS A 344 32.11 9.73 17.20
C LYS A 344 30.63 9.42 17.48
N ALA A 345 29.94 8.74 16.57
CA ALA A 345 28.55 8.34 16.76
C ALA A 345 28.40 7.30 17.90
N CYS A 346 29.32 6.33 17.98
CA CYS A 346 29.36 5.36 19.08
C CYS A 346 29.66 6.03 20.43
N GLU A 347 30.62 6.95 20.48
CA GLU A 347 30.93 7.74 21.68
C GLU A 347 29.69 8.52 22.15
N ALA A 348 29.02 9.22 21.21
CA ALA A 348 27.81 9.98 21.50
C ALA A 348 26.64 9.10 21.98
N ALA A 349 26.46 7.92 21.39
CA ALA A 349 25.41 6.97 21.80
C ALA A 349 25.69 6.32 23.17
N LEU A 350 26.96 6.08 23.52
CA LEU A 350 27.35 5.49 24.80
C LEU A 350 27.20 6.46 25.99
N LEU A 351 27.18 7.77 25.74
CA LEU A 351 26.84 8.77 26.75
C LEU A 351 25.46 8.44 27.37
N LEU A 352 24.49 8.00 26.58
CA LEU A 352 23.10 7.73 27.02
C LEU A 352 22.92 6.55 28.00
N TYR A 353 23.85 5.59 28.08
CA TYR A 353 23.52 4.23 28.54
C TYR A 353 24.11 3.80 29.89
N THR A 354 24.89 4.64 30.56
CA THR A 354 25.94 4.10 31.42
C THR A 354 26.04 4.62 32.84
N LYS A 355 24.94 5.17 33.37
CA LYS A 355 24.71 5.16 34.82
C LYS A 355 24.26 3.78 35.33
N THR A 356 23.74 2.92 34.44
CA THR A 356 23.04 1.67 34.77
C THR A 356 23.95 0.44 34.96
N ILE A 357 25.23 0.48 34.54
CA ILE A 357 26.16 -0.67 34.60
C ILE A 357 27.34 -0.42 35.57
N LYS A 358 27.09 0.17 36.74
CA LYS A 358 28.10 0.27 37.81
C LYS A 358 27.78 -0.51 39.09
N THR A 359 26.88 -1.49 39.01
CA THR A 359 26.69 -2.49 40.06
C THR A 359 26.37 -3.86 39.46
N VAL A 360 27.42 -4.62 39.17
CA VAL A 360 27.52 -6.07 39.42
C VAL A 360 28.95 -6.34 39.87
#